data_AF-A0A9X0A444-F1
#
_entry.id   AF-A0A9X0A444-F1
#
_cell.length_a   1.000
_cell.length_b   1.000
_cell.length_c   1.000
_cell.angle_alpha   90.00
_cell.angle_beta   90.00
_cell.angle_gamma   90.00
#
_symmetry.space_group_name_H-M   'P 1'
#
loop_
_entity.id
_entity.type
_entity.pdbx_description
1 polymer ?
#
loop_
_entity_poly.entity_id
_entity_poly.type
_entity_poly.pdbx_seq_one_letter_code
_entity_poly.pdbx_strand_id
1 'polypeptide(L)'
;MDYFDPAQAGFRQLLELYEFVDRHIHRNPVVVDADDLLDYPNEILKSYCEAVGLEYEENMTSWEPGPVPEWDAWAGWHEDALKSSGFKARVKKNRPRACAAFDVEDLPPEVGAVVEECMPYYEALFRQLLELYEFVDRHIHRNPIVVDADDLLDYPNEILKSYCEAVGLEYEENMTSWEPGPVPEWDACTCVGWQEDVLKSSGFKARVKKASRPLPPEVAAVAEECMPYYEALSEKKILPKKH
;
A
#
# COMPACT_ATOMS: atom_id res chain seq x y z
N MET A 1 6.91 -13.69 20.76
CA MET A 1 6.66 -15.08 20.35
C MET A 1 6.09 -14.88 18.97
N ASP A 2 6.98 -14.78 18.00
CA ASP A 2 6.75 -14.06 16.74
C ASP A 2 6.49 -15.10 15.67
N TYR A 3 5.38 -15.83 15.85
CA TYR A 3 4.90 -16.83 14.90
C TYR A 3 3.93 -16.14 13.95
N PHE A 4 4.27 -16.15 12.67
CA PHE A 4 3.39 -15.70 11.59
C PHE A 4 2.54 -16.90 11.15
N ASP A 5 1.21 -16.73 11.19
CA ASP A 5 0.25 -17.69 10.66
C ASP A 5 -0.24 -17.20 9.29
N PRO A 6 0.16 -17.83 8.18
CA PRO A 6 -0.25 -17.43 6.83
C PRO A 6 -1.77 -17.41 6.64
N ALA A 7 -2.53 -18.25 7.36
CA ALA A 7 -3.99 -18.28 7.29
C ALA A 7 -4.64 -17.02 7.89
N GLN A 8 -3.89 -16.26 8.70
CA GLN A 8 -4.34 -15.00 9.30
C GLN A 8 -3.98 -13.77 8.47
N ALA A 9 -3.24 -13.93 7.37
CA ALA A 9 -2.94 -12.81 6.47
C ALA A 9 -4.22 -12.22 5.85
N GLY A 10 -5.27 -13.03 5.66
CA GLY A 10 -6.64 -12.59 5.37
C GLY A 10 -6.88 -11.92 4.02
N PHE A 11 -5.84 -11.59 3.26
CA PHE A 11 -5.95 -10.83 2.00
C PHE A 11 -6.78 -11.54 0.93
N ARG A 12 -6.60 -12.86 0.79
CA ARG A 12 -7.38 -13.67 -0.15
C ARG A 12 -8.86 -13.66 0.21
N GLN A 13 -9.18 -13.90 1.47
CA GLN A 13 -10.56 -13.95 1.96
C GLN A 13 -11.23 -12.57 1.86
N LEU A 14 -10.48 -11.49 2.08
CA LEU A 14 -10.95 -10.11 1.90
C LEU A 14 -11.30 -9.82 0.44
N LEU A 15 -10.43 -10.22 -0.51
CA LEU A 15 -10.69 -10.07 -1.93
C LEU A 15 -11.88 -10.93 -2.39
N GLU A 16 -11.93 -12.19 -1.98
CA GLU A 16 -13.06 -13.10 -2.28
C GLU A 16 -14.39 -12.51 -1.77
N LEU A 17 -14.39 -11.92 -0.56
CA LEU A 17 -15.56 -11.25 0.00
C LEU A 17 -15.93 -9.99 -0.81
N TYR A 18 -14.96 -9.14 -1.13
CA TYR A 18 -15.18 -7.94 -1.96
C TYR A 18 -15.80 -8.31 -3.30
N GLU A 19 -15.20 -9.26 -4.02
CA GLU A 19 -15.70 -9.70 -5.33
C GLU A 19 -17.08 -10.37 -5.23
N PHE A 20 -17.36 -11.07 -4.13
CA PHE A 20 -18.67 -11.65 -3.90
C PHE A 20 -19.73 -10.55 -3.73
N VAL A 21 -19.45 -9.55 -2.89
CA VAL A 21 -20.33 -8.41 -2.65
C VAL A 21 -20.55 -7.63 -3.94
N ASP A 22 -19.47 -7.30 -4.68
CA ASP A 22 -19.54 -6.57 -5.94
C ASP A 22 -20.41 -7.28 -6.99
N ARG A 23 -20.22 -8.59 -7.15
CA ARG A 23 -20.91 -9.37 -8.18
C ARG A 23 -22.35 -9.72 -7.82
N HIS A 24 -22.68 -9.89 -6.53
CA HIS A 24 -23.94 -10.54 -6.13
C HIS A 24 -24.82 -9.67 -5.21
N ILE A 25 -24.29 -8.65 -4.56
CA ILE A 25 -25.02 -7.87 -3.55
C ILE A 25 -25.15 -6.40 -3.97
N HIS A 26 -24.02 -5.72 -4.16
CA HIS A 26 -23.98 -4.30 -4.49
C HIS A 26 -22.75 -3.99 -5.34
N ARG A 27 -23.00 -3.55 -6.57
CA ARG A 27 -21.93 -3.18 -7.52
C ARG A 27 -21.15 -1.99 -6.98
N ASN A 28 -19.83 -2.06 -7.01
CA ASN A 28 -18.90 -1.09 -6.44
C ASN A 28 -19.13 -0.85 -4.92
N PRO A 29 -18.86 -1.86 -4.06
CA PRO A 29 -19.03 -1.71 -2.63
C PRO A 29 -18.03 -0.72 -2.03
N VAL A 30 -18.49 0.09 -1.08
CA VAL A 30 -17.65 1.05 -0.36
C VAL A 30 -16.67 0.30 0.54
N VAL A 31 -15.39 0.60 0.40
CA VAL A 31 -14.32 0.08 1.25
C VAL A 31 -13.85 1.20 2.17
N VAL A 32 -13.74 0.91 3.46
CA VAL A 32 -13.29 1.85 4.49
C VAL A 32 -11.98 1.32 5.06
N ASP A 33 -10.94 2.16 5.06
CA ASP A 33 -9.67 1.84 5.72
C ASP A 33 -9.84 1.94 7.24
N ALA A 34 -9.29 0.95 7.96
CA ALA A 34 -9.47 0.84 9.39
C ALA A 34 -8.65 1.88 10.16
N ASP A 35 -7.48 2.27 9.67
CA ASP A 35 -6.64 3.29 10.30
C ASP A 35 -7.27 4.67 10.07
N ASP A 36 -7.74 4.97 8.85
CA ASP A 36 -8.48 6.21 8.56
C ASP A 36 -9.74 6.35 9.42
N LEU A 37 -10.51 5.28 9.61
CA LEU A 37 -11.71 5.29 10.48
C LEU A 37 -11.35 5.55 11.95
N LEU A 38 -10.21 5.06 12.43
CA LEU A 38 -9.77 5.27 13.80
C LEU A 38 -9.26 6.70 14.03
N ASP A 39 -8.62 7.29 13.03
CA ASP A 39 -8.04 8.64 13.11
C ASP A 39 -9.08 9.75 12.82
N TYR A 40 -10.01 9.50 11.90
CA TYR A 40 -11.03 10.47 11.45
C TYR A 40 -12.46 9.88 11.47
N PRO A 41 -12.96 9.40 12.62
CA PRO A 41 -14.17 8.59 12.67
C PRO A 41 -15.43 9.28 12.16
N ASN A 42 -15.57 10.59 12.41
CA ASN A 42 -16.77 11.32 12.00
C ASN A 42 -16.75 11.61 10.50
N GLU A 43 -15.60 12.02 9.97
CA GLU A 43 -15.37 12.33 8.57
C GLU A 43 -15.54 11.10 7.69
N ILE A 44 -14.98 9.97 8.12
CA ILE A 44 -15.07 8.69 7.43
C ILE A 44 -16.49 8.13 7.49
N LEU A 45 -17.15 8.08 8.65
CA LEU A 45 -18.53 7.60 8.71
C LEU A 45 -19.51 8.50 7.95
N LYS A 46 -19.30 9.82 7.96
CA LYS A 46 -20.12 10.74 7.16
C LYS A 46 -19.99 10.45 5.67
N SER A 47 -18.77 10.24 5.19
CA SER A 47 -18.48 9.90 3.79
C SER A 47 -19.06 8.53 3.42
N TYR A 48 -18.95 7.56 4.33
CA TYR A 48 -19.56 6.23 4.16
C TYR A 48 -21.08 6.34 4.03
N CYS A 49 -21.76 7.02 4.96
CA CYS A 49 -23.21 7.22 4.94
C CYS A 49 -23.67 7.87 3.63
N GLU A 50 -22.99 8.92 3.16
CA GLU A 50 -23.29 9.56 1.88
C GLU A 50 -23.16 8.57 0.71
N ALA A 51 -22.08 7.79 0.68
CA ALA A 51 -21.82 6.83 -0.39
C ALA A 51 -22.84 5.67 -0.45
N VAL A 52 -23.36 5.24 0.70
CA VAL A 52 -24.37 4.16 0.76
C VAL A 52 -25.82 4.66 0.80
N GLY A 53 -26.03 5.98 0.78
CA GLY A 53 -27.37 6.60 0.81
C GLY A 53 -28.06 6.56 2.19
N LEU A 54 -27.29 6.53 3.27
CA LEU A 54 -27.78 6.64 4.65
C LEU A 54 -27.64 8.08 5.16
N GLU A 55 -28.52 8.47 6.07
CA GLU A 55 -28.39 9.73 6.81
C GLU A 55 -27.33 9.57 7.91
N TYR A 56 -26.41 10.54 8.02
CA TYR A 56 -25.38 10.53 9.05
C TYR A 56 -25.89 11.18 10.34
N GLU A 57 -25.64 10.53 11.48
CA GLU A 57 -25.89 11.08 12.81
C GLU A 57 -24.57 11.15 13.62
N GLU A 58 -24.37 12.24 14.38
CA GLU A 58 -23.11 12.48 15.12
C GLU A 58 -22.82 11.41 16.19
N ASN A 59 -23.83 10.70 16.67
CA ASN A 59 -23.69 9.62 17.65
C ASN A 59 -23.26 8.28 17.04
N MET A 60 -23.18 8.13 15.71
CA MET A 60 -22.79 6.86 15.07
C MET A 60 -21.36 6.42 15.41
N THR A 61 -20.51 7.34 15.86
CA THR A 61 -19.12 7.06 16.27
C THR A 61 -18.95 6.90 17.78
N SER A 62 -20.06 6.92 18.55
CA SER A 62 -20.06 6.91 20.01
C SER A 62 -21.04 5.87 20.57
N TRP A 63 -20.63 5.14 21.60
CA TRP A 63 -21.45 4.12 22.25
C TRP A 63 -21.16 4.02 23.75
N GLU A 64 -22.06 3.36 24.48
CA GLU A 64 -21.85 3.04 25.89
C GLU A 64 -20.97 1.78 26.02
N PRO A 65 -19.85 1.83 26.77
CA PRO A 65 -19.06 0.65 27.07
C PRO A 65 -19.88 -0.42 27.80
N GLY A 66 -19.76 -1.68 27.42
CA GLY A 66 -20.49 -2.75 28.08
C GLY A 66 -20.35 -4.11 27.41
N PRO A 67 -20.79 -5.19 28.10
CA PRO A 67 -20.81 -6.53 27.54
C PRO A 67 -21.78 -6.62 26.35
N VAL A 68 -21.33 -7.27 25.28
CA VAL A 68 -22.16 -7.67 24.14
C VAL A 68 -22.33 -9.19 24.23
N PRO A 69 -23.51 -9.71 24.62
CA PRO A 69 -23.71 -11.15 24.87
C PRO A 69 -23.31 -12.05 23.70
N GLU A 70 -23.44 -11.56 22.48
CA GLU A 70 -23.07 -12.25 21.24
C GLU A 70 -21.55 -12.49 21.12
N TRP A 71 -20.73 -11.79 21.91
CA TRP A 71 -19.27 -11.87 21.84
C TRP A 71 -18.64 -12.84 22.84
N ASP A 72 -19.44 -13.52 23.66
CA ASP A 72 -18.95 -14.45 24.70
C ASP A 72 -18.06 -15.59 24.14
N ALA A 73 -18.29 -15.99 22.88
CA ALA A 73 -17.50 -17.03 22.20
C ALA A 73 -16.02 -16.63 21.95
N TRP A 74 -15.69 -15.34 22.03
CA TRP A 74 -14.35 -14.78 21.79
C TRP A 74 -13.83 -13.99 22.99
N ALA A 75 -14.17 -14.47 24.19
CA ALA A 75 -13.70 -13.86 25.44
C ALA A 75 -12.17 -13.63 25.42
N GLY A 76 -11.76 -12.38 25.70
CA GLY A 76 -10.36 -11.93 25.68
C GLY A 76 -9.94 -11.21 24.39
N TRP A 77 -10.60 -11.42 23.25
CA TRP A 77 -10.27 -10.74 21.99
C TRP A 77 -10.89 -9.33 21.89
N HIS A 78 -12.08 -9.14 22.45
CA HIS A 78 -12.82 -7.88 22.34
C HIS A 78 -12.67 -6.98 23.58
N GLU A 79 -11.72 -7.25 24.48
CA GLU A 79 -11.61 -6.50 25.74
C GLU A 79 -11.47 -5.00 25.57
N ASP A 80 -10.69 -4.55 24.58
CA ASP A 80 -10.50 -3.13 24.31
C ASP A 80 -11.76 -2.51 23.69
N ALA A 81 -12.48 -3.26 22.86
CA ALA A 81 -13.76 -2.81 22.28
C ALA A 81 -14.89 -2.76 23.33
N LEU A 82 -14.97 -3.71 24.24
CA LEU A 82 -15.97 -3.72 25.33
C LEU A 82 -15.79 -2.55 26.31
N LYS A 83 -14.56 -2.03 26.42
CA LYS A 83 -14.18 -0.89 27.27
C LYS A 83 -14.19 0.43 26.50
N SER A 84 -14.39 0.42 25.19
CA SER A 84 -14.41 1.63 24.37
C SER A 84 -15.80 2.26 24.38
N SER A 85 -15.83 3.57 24.13
CA SER A 85 -17.05 4.38 24.05
C SER A 85 -17.15 5.11 22.70
N GLY A 86 -16.45 4.58 21.70
CA GLY A 86 -16.19 5.23 20.42
C GLY A 86 -14.87 4.80 19.82
N PHE A 87 -14.64 5.18 18.56
CA PHE A 87 -13.35 5.01 17.89
C PHE A 87 -12.29 5.89 18.55
N LYS A 88 -11.12 5.32 18.81
CA LYS A 88 -10.00 6.04 19.42
C LYS A 88 -8.72 5.70 18.67
N ALA A 89 -7.98 6.75 18.32
CA ALA A 89 -6.60 6.62 17.88
C ALA A 89 -5.80 5.76 18.87
N ARG A 90 -5.03 4.81 18.35
CA ARG A 90 -4.33 3.81 19.17
C ARG A 90 -3.28 4.46 20.07
N VAL A 91 -3.32 4.15 21.38
CA VAL A 91 -2.32 4.64 22.35
C VAL A 91 -1.03 3.80 22.25
N LYS A 92 0.08 4.46 21.90
CA LYS A 92 1.38 3.87 21.56
C LYS A 92 2.04 3.15 22.76
N LYS A 93 2.09 1.81 22.76
CA LYS A 93 2.96 1.04 23.68
C LYS A 93 4.32 0.81 23.03
N ASN A 94 5.38 1.35 23.64
CA ASN A 94 6.77 1.05 23.30
C ASN A 94 7.07 -0.45 23.52
N ARG A 95 7.25 -1.22 22.45
CA ARG A 95 8.01 -2.48 22.51
C ARG A 95 9.14 -2.42 21.49
N PRO A 96 10.39 -2.69 21.91
CA PRO A 96 11.49 -2.82 20.97
C PRO A 96 11.55 -4.25 20.44
N ARG A 97 11.75 -4.41 19.13
CA ARG A 97 12.76 -5.33 18.57
C ARG A 97 12.96 -5.15 17.07
N ALA A 98 14.20 -5.46 16.69
CA ALA A 98 14.90 -5.15 15.46
C ALA A 98 14.51 -6.03 14.27
N CYS A 99 14.69 -5.52 13.04
CA CYS A 99 14.94 -6.32 11.83
C CYS A 99 15.75 -5.51 10.81
N ALA A 100 16.78 -6.15 10.24
CA ALA A 100 17.50 -5.71 9.05
C ALA A 100 16.85 -6.33 7.80
N ALA A 101 17.11 -5.80 6.61
CA ALA A 101 16.60 -6.32 5.34
C ALA A 101 16.99 -7.81 5.12
N PHE A 102 16.02 -8.63 4.70
CA PHE A 102 16.22 -10.07 4.40
C PHE A 102 16.23 -10.31 2.88
N ASP A 103 17.08 -11.22 2.41
CA ASP A 103 17.12 -11.70 1.01
C ASP A 103 16.05 -12.82 0.81
N VAL A 104 15.48 -12.97 -0.40
CA VAL A 104 14.33 -13.87 -0.70
C VAL A 104 14.65 -15.36 -0.47
N GLU A 105 15.90 -15.77 -0.65
CA GLU A 105 16.38 -17.14 -0.41
C GLU A 105 16.61 -17.44 1.09
N ASP A 106 16.71 -16.40 1.92
CA ASP A 106 16.79 -16.50 3.39
C ASP A 106 15.39 -16.49 4.03
N LEU A 107 14.34 -16.36 3.22
CA LEU A 107 12.98 -16.43 3.71
C LEU A 107 12.67 -17.87 4.12
N PRO A 108 12.00 -18.05 5.28
CA PRO A 108 11.50 -19.35 5.67
C PRO A 108 10.68 -19.98 4.53
N PRO A 109 10.78 -21.30 4.28
CA PRO A 109 10.05 -21.98 3.21
C PRO A 109 8.54 -21.68 3.20
N GLU A 110 7.98 -21.40 4.37
CA GLU A 110 6.58 -20.98 4.55
C GLU A 110 6.25 -19.66 3.85
N VAL A 111 7.20 -18.74 3.76
CA VAL A 111 7.06 -17.45 3.06
C VAL A 111 7.20 -17.65 1.55
N GLY A 112 8.08 -18.55 1.10
CA GLY A 112 8.20 -18.92 -0.33
C GLY A 112 6.89 -19.49 -0.88
N ALA A 113 6.23 -20.35 -0.10
CA ALA A 113 4.92 -20.90 -0.46
C ALA A 113 3.82 -19.82 -0.55
N VAL A 114 3.86 -18.79 0.29
CA VAL A 114 2.93 -17.64 0.22
C VAL A 114 3.21 -16.80 -1.02
N VAL A 115 4.48 -16.60 -1.39
CA VAL A 115 4.83 -15.91 -2.64
C VAL A 115 4.26 -16.65 -3.85
N GLU A 116 4.41 -17.97 -3.90
CA GLU A 116 3.79 -18.80 -4.95
C GLU A 116 2.26 -18.69 -4.97
N GLU A 117 1.60 -18.74 -3.81
CA GLU A 117 0.14 -18.58 -3.72
C GLU A 117 -0.32 -17.17 -4.16
N CYS A 118 0.43 -16.14 -3.81
CA CYS A 118 0.10 -14.75 -4.13
C CYS A 118 0.41 -14.37 -5.59
N MET A 119 1.11 -15.23 -6.32
CA MET A 119 1.65 -14.92 -7.66
C MET A 119 0.58 -14.55 -8.71
N PRO A 120 -0.55 -15.26 -8.84
CA PRO A 120 -1.56 -14.93 -9.84
C PRO A 120 -2.20 -13.54 -9.62
N TYR A 121 -2.24 -13.08 -8.37
CA TYR A 121 -2.74 -11.75 -8.03
C TYR A 121 -1.76 -10.65 -8.47
N TYR A 122 -0.45 -10.91 -8.36
CA TYR A 122 0.58 -9.99 -8.80
C TYR A 122 0.54 -9.74 -10.32
N GLU A 123 0.37 -10.80 -11.11
CA GLU A 123 0.20 -10.72 -12.57
C GLU A 123 -1.06 -9.92 -12.96
N ALA A 124 -2.18 -10.19 -12.27
CA ALA A 124 -3.41 -9.46 -12.49
C ALA A 124 -3.25 -7.96 -12.21
N LEU A 125 -2.51 -7.59 -11.16
CA LEU A 125 -2.23 -6.18 -10.82
C LEU A 125 -1.42 -5.47 -11.92
N PHE A 126 -0.42 -6.12 -12.53
CA PHE A 126 0.35 -5.50 -13.62
C PHE A 126 -0.48 -5.30 -14.89
N ARG A 127 -1.34 -6.27 -15.23
CA ARG A 127 -2.31 -6.09 -16.33
C ARG A 127 -3.24 -4.91 -16.04
N GLN A 128 -3.80 -4.85 -14.83
CA GLN A 128 -4.69 -3.75 -14.44
C GLN A 128 -3.99 -2.39 -14.47
N LEU A 129 -2.69 -2.33 -14.15
CA LEU A 129 -1.92 -1.09 -14.23
C LEU A 129 -1.83 -0.55 -15.67
N LEU A 130 -1.59 -1.42 -16.66
CA LEU A 130 -1.59 -1.02 -18.07
C LEU A 130 -2.98 -0.61 -18.54
N GLU A 131 -4.02 -1.37 -18.18
CA GLU A 131 -5.41 -1.02 -18.53
C GLU A 131 -5.82 0.33 -17.94
N LEU A 132 -5.42 0.61 -16.69
CA LEU A 132 -5.61 1.90 -16.04
C LEU A 132 -4.89 3.01 -16.82
N TYR A 133 -3.62 2.80 -17.17
CA TYR A 133 -2.86 3.77 -17.97
C TYR A 133 -3.59 4.10 -19.29
N GLU A 134 -4.00 3.07 -20.04
CA GLU A 134 -4.71 3.26 -21.31
C GLU A 134 -6.06 3.97 -21.13
N PHE A 135 -6.77 3.67 -20.03
CA PHE A 135 -8.02 4.34 -19.71
C PHE A 135 -7.80 5.82 -19.41
N VAL A 136 -6.82 6.16 -18.56
CA VAL A 136 -6.49 7.56 -18.25
C VAL A 136 -6.06 8.29 -19.53
N ASP A 137 -5.18 7.70 -20.34
CA ASP A 137 -4.72 8.29 -21.62
C ASP A 137 -5.88 8.60 -22.56
N ARG A 138 -6.84 7.69 -22.67
CA ARG A 138 -7.96 7.80 -23.61
C ARG A 138 -9.07 8.73 -23.11
N HIS A 139 -9.34 8.75 -21.81
CA HIS A 139 -10.59 9.31 -21.27
C HIS A 139 -10.41 10.47 -20.30
N ILE A 140 -9.27 10.59 -19.63
CA ILE A 140 -9.08 11.57 -18.54
C ILE A 140 -7.99 12.57 -18.90
N HIS A 141 -6.77 12.10 -19.15
CA HIS A 141 -5.61 12.93 -19.41
C HIS A 141 -4.72 12.26 -20.43
N ARG A 142 -4.59 12.88 -21.61
CA ARG A 142 -3.76 12.36 -22.68
C ARG A 142 -2.29 12.37 -22.26
N ASN A 143 -1.60 11.28 -22.56
CA ASN A 143 -0.21 11.01 -22.23
C ASN A 143 0.10 11.17 -20.72
N PRO A 144 -0.48 10.31 -19.85
CA PRO A 144 -0.15 10.31 -18.42
C PRO A 144 1.35 10.13 -18.20
N ILE A 145 1.89 10.84 -17.21
CA ILE A 145 3.31 10.79 -16.88
C ILE A 145 3.61 9.46 -16.18
N VAL A 146 4.60 8.73 -16.70
CA VAL A 146 5.14 7.53 -16.07
C VAL A 146 6.55 7.85 -15.56
N VAL A 147 6.81 7.53 -14.29
CA VAL A 147 8.13 7.66 -13.67
C VAL A 147 8.61 6.26 -13.30
N ASP A 148 9.74 5.85 -13.85
CA ASP A 148 10.38 4.59 -13.46
C ASP A 148 11.13 4.79 -12.14
N ALA A 149 10.90 3.89 -11.17
CA ALA A 149 11.46 4.01 -9.84
C ALA A 149 12.99 3.85 -9.82
N ASP A 150 13.55 3.01 -10.70
CA ASP A 150 15.00 2.84 -10.78
C ASP A 150 15.64 4.06 -11.45
N ASP A 151 15.02 4.62 -12.50
CA ASP A 151 15.51 5.87 -13.11
C ASP A 151 15.45 7.04 -12.11
N LEU A 152 14.41 7.14 -11.28
CA LEU A 152 14.31 8.16 -10.23
C LEU A 152 15.38 7.99 -9.15
N LEU A 153 15.71 6.75 -8.77
CA LEU A 153 16.76 6.50 -7.77
C LEU A 153 18.17 6.73 -8.34
N ASP A 154 18.41 6.36 -9.59
CA ASP A 154 19.70 6.52 -10.25
C ASP A 154 19.95 7.98 -10.70
N TYR A 155 18.90 8.73 -11.06
CA TYR A 155 18.95 10.11 -11.60
C TYR A 155 17.87 11.05 -11.03
N PRO A 156 17.82 11.28 -9.71
CA PRO A 156 16.69 11.95 -9.06
C PRO A 156 16.50 13.40 -9.51
N ASN A 157 17.58 14.14 -9.72
CA ASN A 157 17.51 15.55 -10.12
C ASN A 157 16.99 15.69 -11.56
N GLU A 158 17.52 14.87 -12.46
CA GLU A 158 17.21 14.88 -13.88
C GLU A 158 15.79 14.40 -14.17
N ILE A 159 15.32 13.39 -13.42
CA ILE A 159 13.95 12.91 -13.50
C ILE A 159 12.98 13.92 -12.91
N LEU A 160 13.23 14.48 -11.73
CA LEU A 160 12.30 15.47 -11.14
C LEU A 160 12.24 16.78 -11.95
N LYS A 161 13.34 17.20 -12.58
CA LYS A 161 13.30 18.32 -13.55
C LYS A 161 12.38 18.02 -14.74
N SER A 162 12.45 16.80 -15.27
CA SER A 162 11.61 16.36 -16.39
C SER A 162 10.14 16.26 -15.97
N TYR A 163 9.90 15.76 -14.75
CA TYR A 163 8.57 15.71 -14.15
C TYR A 163 7.98 17.11 -13.99
N CYS A 164 8.69 18.03 -13.32
CA CYS A 164 8.24 19.41 -13.11
C CYS A 164 7.89 20.11 -14.42
N GLU A 165 8.73 19.98 -15.45
CA GLU A 165 8.43 20.52 -16.78
C GLU A 165 7.16 19.91 -17.39
N ALA A 166 6.98 18.59 -17.29
CA ALA A 166 5.81 17.91 -17.83
C ALA A 166 4.50 18.31 -17.14
N VAL A 167 4.53 18.59 -15.82
CA VAL A 167 3.35 19.04 -15.06
C VAL A 167 3.19 20.57 -15.03
N GLY A 168 4.15 21.34 -15.54
CA GLY A 168 4.13 22.81 -15.51
C GLY A 168 4.48 23.43 -14.15
N LEU A 169 5.25 22.72 -13.32
CA LEU A 169 5.79 23.22 -12.05
C LEU A 169 7.23 23.71 -12.23
N GLU A 170 7.64 24.65 -11.37
CA GLU A 170 9.05 25.03 -11.24
C GLU A 170 9.78 23.97 -10.41
N TYR A 171 11.01 23.64 -10.80
CA TYR A 171 11.84 22.70 -10.06
C TYR A 171 12.58 23.41 -8.92
N GLU A 172 12.57 22.83 -7.73
CA GLU A 172 13.33 23.30 -6.57
C GLU A 172 14.41 22.27 -6.17
N GLU A 173 15.62 22.75 -5.83
CA GLU A 173 16.77 21.87 -5.53
C GLU A 173 16.56 20.98 -4.28
N ASN A 174 15.68 21.40 -3.37
CA ASN A 174 15.29 20.62 -2.19
C ASN A 174 14.32 19.46 -2.51
N MET A 175 13.77 19.35 -3.72
CA MET A 175 12.86 18.24 -4.07
C MET A 175 13.53 16.86 -4.00
N THR A 176 14.86 16.80 -4.04
CA THR A 176 15.65 15.56 -3.92
C THR A 176 16.34 15.40 -2.57
N SER A 177 16.12 16.31 -1.62
CA SER A 177 16.83 16.35 -0.33
C SER A 177 15.88 16.69 0.81
N TRP A 178 15.94 15.92 1.88
CA TRP A 178 15.11 16.14 3.07
C TRP A 178 15.90 15.91 4.34
N GLU A 179 15.39 16.42 5.46
CA GLU A 179 15.95 16.15 6.78
C GLU A 179 15.57 14.73 7.21
N PRO A 180 16.53 13.86 7.54
CA PRO A 180 16.24 12.57 8.15
C PRO A 180 15.51 12.76 9.47
N GLY A 181 14.49 11.95 9.70
CA GLY A 181 13.75 11.99 10.94
C GLY A 181 12.34 11.45 10.78
N PRO A 182 11.61 11.33 11.88
CA PRO A 182 10.20 10.99 11.84
C PRO A 182 9.44 12.04 11.03
N VAL A 183 8.65 11.61 10.04
CA VAL A 183 7.67 12.44 9.36
C VAL A 183 6.36 12.28 10.15
N PRO A 184 5.92 13.29 10.93
CA PRO A 184 4.79 13.15 11.86
C PRO A 184 3.50 12.63 11.19
N GLU A 185 3.32 12.91 9.91
CA GLU A 185 2.19 12.51 9.07
C GLU A 185 2.23 11.03 8.64
N TRP A 186 3.36 10.34 8.76
CA TRP A 186 3.54 8.94 8.29
C TRP A 186 3.32 7.87 9.38
N ASP A 187 3.12 8.28 10.64
CA ASP A 187 2.95 7.38 11.79
C ASP A 187 1.58 6.67 11.84
N ALA A 188 0.69 6.91 10.86
CA ALA A 188 -0.69 6.41 10.79
C ALA A 188 -0.85 5.04 10.10
N CYS A 189 0.14 4.55 9.36
CA CYS A 189 0.02 3.35 8.55
C CYS A 189 0.93 2.23 9.10
N THR A 190 0.38 1.12 9.59
CA THR A 190 1.17 -0.07 9.94
C THR A 190 1.73 -0.75 8.70
N CYS A 191 2.79 -0.18 8.12
CA CYS A 191 3.54 -0.81 7.05
C CYS A 191 4.88 -1.35 7.58
N VAL A 192 5.11 -2.63 7.28
CA VAL A 192 6.37 -3.39 7.24
C VAL A 192 7.66 -2.55 7.21
N GLY A 193 8.72 -3.00 7.89
CA GLY A 193 9.95 -2.27 8.27
C GLY A 193 10.83 -1.56 7.20
N TRP A 194 10.33 -1.28 6.00
CA TRP A 194 11.01 -0.47 4.97
C TRP A 194 10.97 1.04 5.24
N GLN A 195 10.03 1.54 6.05
CA GLN A 195 9.92 2.97 6.38
C GLN A 195 11.14 3.50 7.15
N GLU A 196 11.80 2.69 7.98
CA GLU A 196 12.98 3.12 8.74
C GLU A 196 14.13 3.62 7.86
N ASP A 197 14.38 2.96 6.73
CA ASP A 197 15.45 3.37 5.82
C ASP A 197 15.10 4.70 5.15
N VAL A 198 13.80 4.95 4.91
CA VAL A 198 13.30 6.24 4.42
C VAL A 198 13.45 7.32 5.50
N LEU A 199 13.07 7.04 6.76
CA LEU A 199 13.23 7.98 7.88
C LEU A 199 14.70 8.32 8.16
N LYS A 200 15.63 7.41 7.89
CA LYS A 200 17.09 7.65 8.00
C LYS A 200 17.70 8.27 6.73
N SER A 201 16.96 8.31 5.64
CA SER A 201 17.44 8.88 4.38
C SER A 201 17.32 10.40 4.41
N SER A 202 18.17 11.07 3.64
CA SER A 202 18.15 12.52 3.43
C SER A 202 17.95 12.88 1.96
N GLY A 203 17.51 11.92 1.16
CA GLY A 203 17.52 12.00 -0.30
C GLY A 203 17.45 10.62 -0.97
N PHE A 204 17.21 10.61 -2.27
CA PHE A 204 17.23 9.40 -3.08
C PHE A 204 18.63 8.77 -3.11
N LYS A 205 18.70 7.44 -3.05
CA LYS A 205 19.96 6.69 -3.12
C LYS A 205 19.86 5.64 -4.22
N ALA A 206 20.80 5.71 -5.16
CA ALA A 206 20.94 4.69 -6.19
C ALA A 206 21.07 3.30 -5.54
N ARG A 207 20.38 2.33 -6.12
CA ARG A 207 20.35 0.97 -5.59
C ARG A 207 21.73 0.33 -5.78
N VAL A 208 22.29 -0.29 -4.74
CA VAL A 208 23.52 -1.08 -4.91
C VAL A 208 23.19 -2.30 -5.76
N LYS A 209 23.62 -2.29 -7.02
CA LYS A 209 23.42 -3.41 -7.95
C LYS A 209 24.24 -4.61 -7.45
N LYS A 210 23.61 -5.48 -6.64
CA LYS A 210 24.16 -6.80 -6.29
C LYS A 210 24.27 -7.65 -7.56
N ALA A 211 25.25 -8.55 -7.62
CA ALA A 211 25.34 -9.51 -8.72
C ALA A 211 24.05 -10.33 -8.78
N SER A 212 23.34 -10.31 -9.92
CA SER A 212 22.09 -11.07 -10.04
C SER A 212 22.39 -12.56 -10.04
N ARG A 213 21.73 -13.30 -9.16
CA ARG A 213 21.61 -14.76 -9.30
C ARG A 213 20.47 -15.07 -10.28
N PRO A 214 20.52 -16.20 -10.99
CA PRO A 214 19.40 -16.64 -11.81
C PRO A 214 18.15 -16.79 -10.95
N LEU A 215 17.03 -16.26 -11.45
CA LEU A 215 15.72 -16.41 -10.80
C LEU A 215 15.32 -17.89 -10.78
N PRO A 216 14.57 -18.34 -9.76
CA PRO A 216 13.89 -19.64 -9.80
C PRO A 216 13.08 -19.78 -11.10
N PRO A 217 13.05 -20.97 -11.74
CA PRO A 217 12.40 -21.14 -13.04
C PRO A 217 10.94 -20.67 -13.09
N GLU A 218 10.15 -20.88 -12.02
CA GLU A 218 8.77 -20.39 -11.99
C GLU A 218 8.71 -18.85 -11.99
N VAL A 219 9.57 -18.19 -11.20
CA VAL A 219 9.63 -16.72 -11.14
C VAL A 219 10.14 -16.12 -12.45
N ALA A 220 11.10 -16.79 -13.10
CA ALA A 220 11.61 -16.37 -14.41
C ALA A 220 10.51 -16.41 -15.49
N ALA A 221 9.70 -17.46 -15.51
CA ALA A 221 8.60 -17.59 -16.47
C ALA A 221 7.54 -16.48 -16.30
N VAL A 222 7.22 -16.11 -15.06
CA VAL A 222 6.29 -15.00 -14.76
C VAL A 222 6.89 -13.66 -15.16
N ALA A 223 8.18 -13.43 -14.88
CA ALA A 223 8.86 -12.22 -15.31
C ALA A 223 8.81 -12.09 -16.85
N GLU A 224 8.96 -13.19 -17.58
CA GLU A 224 8.79 -13.25 -19.03
C GLU A 224 7.34 -12.97 -19.47
N GLU A 225 6.33 -13.51 -18.79
CA GLU A 225 4.91 -13.25 -19.09
C GLU A 225 4.48 -11.81 -18.80
N CYS A 226 5.03 -11.20 -17.74
CA CYS A 226 4.78 -9.80 -17.38
C CYS A 226 5.57 -8.82 -18.27
N MET A 227 6.64 -9.28 -18.91
CA MET A 227 7.58 -8.43 -19.65
C MET A 227 6.90 -7.55 -20.70
N PRO A 228 5.95 -8.01 -21.52
CA PRO A 228 5.31 -7.16 -22.53
C PRO A 228 4.54 -5.97 -21.92
N TYR A 229 3.91 -6.16 -20.76
CA TYR A 229 3.19 -5.07 -20.07
C TYR A 229 4.17 -4.08 -19.46
N TYR A 230 5.26 -4.58 -18.86
CA TYR A 230 6.33 -3.75 -18.32
C TYR A 230 7.00 -2.94 -19.43
N GLU A 231 7.38 -3.56 -20.55
CA GLU A 231 7.98 -2.88 -21.70
C GLU A 231 7.06 -1.80 -22.26
N ALA A 232 5.76 -2.09 -22.42
CA ALA A 232 4.77 -1.12 -22.89
C ALA A 232 4.67 0.12 -22.00
N LEU A 233 4.73 -0.03 -20.67
CA LEU A 233 4.77 1.09 -19.72
C LEU A 233 6.14 1.78 -19.70
N SER A 234 7.23 1.01 -19.80
CA SER A 234 8.61 1.52 -19.82
C SER A 234 8.86 2.43 -21.03
N GLU A 235 8.25 2.15 -22.18
CA GLU A 235 8.29 3.04 -23.35
C GLU A 235 7.63 4.41 -23.10
N LYS A 236 6.77 4.53 -22.09
CA LYS A 236 6.06 5.78 -21.75
C LYS A 236 6.76 6.61 -20.68
N LYS A 237 7.84 6.09 -20.09
CA LYS A 237 8.51 6.77 -18.98
C LYS A 237 9.14 8.09 -19.42
N ILE A 238 9.13 9.07 -18.52
CA ILE A 238 9.93 10.28 -18.70
C ILE A 238 11.41 9.92 -18.58
N LEU A 239 12.22 10.49 -19.46
CA LEU A 239 13.66 10.24 -19.50
C LEU A 239 14.41 11.30 -18.70
N PRO A 240 15.57 10.97 -18.09
CA PRO A 240 16.39 11.96 -17.41
C PRO A 240 16.81 13.09 -18.35
N LYS A 241 16.55 14.34 -17.96
CA LYS A 241 17.00 15.52 -18.71
C LYS A 241 18.51 15.65 -18.60
N LYS A 242 19.23 15.31 -19.67
CA LYS A 242 20.66 15.58 -19.78
C LYS A 242 20.85 17.08 -20.05
N HIS A 243 21.74 17.71 -19.30
CA HIS A 243 22.19 19.08 -19.52
C HIS A 243 22.70 19.30 -20.95
#